data_AF-A0A4Z2BS20-F1
#
_entry.id   AF-A0A4Z2BS20-F1
#
_cell.length_a   1.000
_cell.length_b   1.000
_cell.length_c   1.000
_cell.angle_alpha   90.00
_cell.angle_beta   90.00
_cell.angle_gamma   90.00
#
_symmetry.space_group_name_H-M   'P 1'
#
loop_
_entity.id
_entity.type
_entity.pdbx_description
1 polymer ?
#
loop_
_entity_poly.entity_id
_entity_poly.type
_entity_poly.pdbx_seq_one_letter_code
_entity_poly.pdbx_strand_id
1 'polypeptide(L)'
;MAFQTESFVKKMILELQQQCAGRGSELSKTLVALMVKSVLSDSKNNLNADQGLTEEERHRLEELCLNKLTEKCNPAIHTIKMQEYFAATYTSKCQFLEQIRGAVELRMSPLRREITDSRLETRDAFDALHSKISFLRPSMVQRGLTCRGQQREPSQSCPAKCFPSH
;
A
#
# COMPACT_ATOMS: atom_id res chain seq x y z
N MET A 1 6.50 14.80 28.69
CA MET A 1 5.02 14.78 28.59
C MET A 1 4.48 14.06 27.34
N ALA A 2 5.30 13.55 26.41
CA ALA A 2 4.80 12.98 25.13
C ALA A 2 4.07 11.61 25.24
N PHE A 3 4.32 10.83 26.28
CA PHE A 3 3.81 9.46 26.41
C PHE A 3 2.28 9.39 26.63
N GLN A 4 1.71 10.40 27.30
CA GLN A 4 0.26 10.47 27.55
C GLN A 4 -0.50 10.66 26.24
N THR A 5 -0.06 11.60 25.40
CA THR A 5 -0.67 11.92 24.11
C THR A 5 -0.62 10.74 23.15
N GLU A 6 0.47 9.96 23.12
CA GLU A 6 0.61 8.82 22.23
C GLU A 6 -0.36 7.67 22.59
N SER A 7 -0.47 7.33 23.87
CA SER A 7 -1.39 6.27 24.34
C SER A 7 -2.85 6.64 24.09
N PHE A 8 -3.18 7.92 24.29
CA PHE A 8 -4.49 8.48 24.03
C PHE A 8 -4.86 8.42 22.54
N VAL A 9 -3.98 8.89 21.66
CA VAL A 9 -4.20 8.86 20.21
C VAL A 9 -4.39 7.43 19.70
N LYS A 10 -3.60 6.46 20.20
CA LYS A 10 -3.77 5.05 19.85
C LYS A 10 -5.15 4.52 20.23
N LYS A 11 -5.64 4.86 21.43
CA LYS A 11 -6.96 4.44 21.90
C LYS A 11 -8.08 5.06 21.05
N MET A 12 -7.99 6.36 20.80
CA MET A 12 -8.95 7.11 19.97
C MET A 12 -9.03 6.56 18.55
N ILE A 13 -7.89 6.22 17.93
CA ILE A 13 -7.87 5.62 16.60
C ILE A 13 -8.67 4.31 16.57
N LEU A 14 -8.53 3.46 17.59
CA LEU A 14 -9.27 2.19 17.67
C LEU A 14 -10.77 2.43 17.89
N GLU A 15 -11.13 3.35 18.78
CA GLU A 15 -12.53 3.71 19.07
C GLU A 15 -13.22 4.27 17.83
N LEU A 16 -12.60 5.21 17.12
CA LEU A 16 -13.12 5.78 15.86
C LEU A 16 -13.23 4.73 14.76
N GLN A 17 -12.25 3.82 14.64
CA GLN A 17 -12.31 2.76 13.65
C GLN A 17 -13.51 1.83 13.91
N GLN A 18 -13.74 1.48 15.17
CA GLN A 18 -14.88 0.63 15.56
C GLN A 18 -16.23 1.34 15.31
N GLN A 19 -16.33 2.63 15.62
CA GLN A 19 -17.52 3.42 15.35
C GLN A 19 -17.82 3.55 13.84
N CYS A 20 -16.79 3.76 13.02
CA CYS A 20 -16.95 3.82 11.56
C CYS A 20 -17.37 2.45 10.98
N ALA A 21 -16.79 1.36 11.48
CA ALA A 21 -17.16 0.01 11.08
C ALA A 21 -18.62 -0.32 11.42
N GLY A 22 -19.09 0.07 12.62
CA GLY A 22 -20.49 -0.08 13.03
C GLY A 22 -21.48 0.72 12.15
N ARG A 23 -21.00 1.76 11.45
CA ARG A 23 -21.78 2.57 10.50
C ARG A 23 -21.67 2.09 9.05
N GLY A 24 -20.98 0.97 8.80
CA GLY A 24 -20.80 0.37 7.47
C GLY A 24 -19.62 0.94 6.66
N SER A 25 -18.77 1.77 7.26
CA SER A 25 -17.56 2.31 6.64
C SER A 25 -16.33 1.65 7.24
N GLU A 26 -15.83 0.60 6.60
CA GLU A 26 -14.55 -0.01 6.98
C GLU A 26 -13.40 0.90 6.53
N LEU A 27 -12.71 1.50 7.49
CA LEU A 27 -11.58 2.40 7.27
C LEU A 27 -10.30 1.78 7.83
N SER A 28 -9.19 2.00 7.13
CA SER A 28 -7.88 1.53 7.56
C SER A 28 -7.40 2.32 8.79
N LYS A 29 -6.57 1.69 9.64
CA LYS A 29 -5.96 2.35 10.81
C LYS A 29 -5.16 3.58 10.41
N THR A 30 -4.43 3.49 9.30
CA THR A 30 -3.61 4.57 8.77
C THR A 30 -4.45 5.77 8.38
N LEU A 31 -5.58 5.56 7.70
CA LEU A 31 -6.51 6.64 7.35
C LEU A 31 -7.07 7.34 8.59
N VAL A 32 -7.53 6.58 9.59
CA VAL A 32 -8.06 7.16 10.84
C VAL A 32 -6.95 7.93 11.58
N ALA A 33 -5.74 7.38 11.66
CA ALA A 33 -4.60 8.05 12.29
C ALA A 33 -4.22 9.38 11.60
N LEU A 34 -4.22 9.40 10.26
CA LEU A 34 -3.99 10.61 9.48
C LEU A 34 -5.08 11.65 9.73
N MET A 35 -6.34 11.21 9.84
CA MET A 35 -7.45 12.12 10.16
C MET A 35 -7.27 12.73 11.55
N VAL A 36 -7.05 11.91 12.58
CA VAL A 36 -6.82 12.38 13.96
C VAL A 36 -5.65 13.37 14.00
N LYS A 37 -4.55 13.05 13.33
CA LYS A 37 -3.40 13.96 13.22
C LYS A 37 -3.72 15.26 12.51
N SER A 38 -4.51 15.21 11.43
CA SER A 38 -4.92 16.41 10.69
C SER A 38 -5.79 17.33 11.52
N VAL A 39 -6.72 16.79 12.31
CA VAL A 39 -7.61 17.57 13.19
C VAL A 39 -6.82 18.15 14.37
N LEU A 40 -5.90 17.38 14.96
CA LEU A 40 -5.01 17.84 16.02
C LEU A 40 -4.06 18.96 15.57
N SER A 41 -3.61 18.92 14.31
CA SER A 41 -2.64 19.88 13.76
C SER A 41 -3.28 21.16 13.23
N ASP A 42 -4.61 21.18 13.05
CA ASP A 42 -5.33 22.32 12.48
C ASP A 42 -5.60 23.36 13.58
N SER A 43 -4.94 24.52 13.46
CA SER A 43 -5.01 25.62 14.42
C SER A 43 -6.42 26.18 14.60
N LYS A 44 -7.33 25.95 13.65
CA LYS A 44 -8.73 26.37 13.75
C LYS A 44 -9.52 25.60 14.80
N ASN A 45 -9.07 24.39 15.15
CA ASN A 45 -9.77 23.55 16.11
C ASN A 45 -9.46 23.92 17.57
N ASN A 46 -8.50 24.83 17.81
CA ASN A 46 -8.08 25.30 19.13
C ASN A 46 -7.76 24.16 20.11
N LEU A 47 -7.13 23.09 19.62
CA LEU A 47 -6.72 21.93 20.42
C LEU A 47 -5.23 22.06 20.79
N ASN A 48 -4.92 22.08 22.09
CA ASN A 48 -3.54 22.21 22.56
C ASN A 48 -2.91 20.83 22.82
N ALA A 49 -2.40 20.20 21.75
CA ALA A 49 -1.72 18.91 21.86
C ALA A 49 -0.46 18.94 22.75
N ASP A 50 0.20 20.10 22.88
CA ASP A 50 1.44 20.28 23.65
C ASP A 50 1.21 20.40 25.17
N GLN A 51 0.03 20.87 25.58
CA GLN A 51 -0.29 21.12 27.00
C GLN A 51 -1.14 19.98 27.63
N GLY A 52 -1.59 19.04 26.81
CA GLY A 52 -2.52 17.97 27.19
C GLY A 52 -3.96 18.38 26.90
N LEU A 53 -4.77 17.42 26.44
CA LEU A 53 -6.18 17.64 26.09
C LEU A 53 -7.07 17.44 27.31
N THR A 54 -8.05 18.33 27.53
CA THR A 54 -9.12 18.11 28.51
C THR A 54 -10.10 17.03 28.03
N GLU A 55 -10.96 16.52 28.91
CA GLU A 55 -12.00 15.55 28.53
C GLU A 55 -12.99 16.15 27.51
N GLU A 56 -13.29 17.45 27.61
CA GLU A 56 -14.14 18.16 26.66
C GLU A 56 -13.46 18.30 25.29
N GLU A 57 -12.17 18.64 25.27
CA GLU A 57 -11.37 18.71 24.05
C GLU A 57 -11.22 17.33 23.38
N ARG A 58 -11.11 16.26 24.18
CA ARG A 58 -11.14 14.87 23.71
C ARG A 58 -12.45 14.56 22.99
N HIS A 59 -13.58 14.84 23.62
CA HIS A 59 -14.89 14.58 23.02
C HIS A 59 -15.10 15.39 21.73
N ARG A 60 -14.69 16.67 21.71
CA ARG A 60 -14.71 17.49 20.49
C ARG A 60 -13.83 16.93 19.39
N LEU A 61 -12.62 16.49 19.72
CA LEU A 61 -11.71 15.89 18.76
C LEU A 61 -12.32 14.62 18.14
N GLU A 62 -12.93 13.78 18.96
CA GLU A 62 -13.61 12.57 18.51
C GLU A 62 -14.76 12.90 17.55
N GLU A 63 -15.61 13.86 17.93
CA GLU A 63 -16.74 14.29 17.10
C GLU A 63 -16.29 14.88 15.76
N LEU A 64 -15.28 15.76 15.77
CA LEU A 64 -14.70 16.35 14.56
C LEU A 64 -14.11 15.28 13.64
N CYS A 65 -13.39 14.31 14.19
CA CYS A 65 -12.83 13.21 13.41
C CYS A 65 -13.94 12.35 12.82
N LEU A 66 -14.94 11.97 13.62
CA LEU A 66 -16.04 11.12 13.18
C LEU A 66 -16.87 11.79 12.08
N ASN A 67 -17.14 13.09 12.22
CA ASN A 67 -17.84 13.88 11.20
C ASN A 67 -17.06 13.89 9.89
N LYS A 68 -15.75 14.15 9.92
CA LYS A 68 -14.91 14.13 8.71
C LYS A 68 -14.79 12.72 8.10
N LEU A 69 -14.72 11.68 8.92
CA LEU A 69 -14.60 10.28 8.46
C LEU A 69 -15.88 9.74 7.84
N THR A 70 -17.03 10.25 8.27
CA THR A 70 -18.36 9.83 7.78
C THR A 70 -18.94 10.77 6.74
N GLU A 71 -18.30 11.91 6.49
CA GLU A 71 -18.65 12.84 5.43
C GLU A 71 -18.66 12.14 4.06
N LYS A 72 -19.81 12.25 3.38
CA LYS A 72 -19.95 11.71 2.02
C LYS A 72 -19.02 12.45 1.07
N CYS A 73 -18.33 11.70 0.22
CA CYS A 73 -17.44 12.25 -0.80
C CYS A 73 -16.27 13.08 -0.26
N ASN A 74 -15.75 12.78 0.93
CA ASN A 74 -14.57 13.47 1.46
C ASN A 74 -13.33 13.21 0.57
N PRO A 75 -12.79 14.22 -0.13
CA PRO A 75 -11.67 14.03 -1.07
C PRO A 75 -10.38 13.57 -0.39
N ALA A 76 -10.17 13.91 0.89
CA ALA A 76 -9.02 13.46 1.66
C ALA A 76 -9.07 11.95 1.90
N ILE A 77 -10.24 11.40 2.23
CA ILE A 77 -10.45 9.95 2.40
C ILE A 77 -10.15 9.23 1.09
N HIS A 78 -10.66 9.73 -0.03
CA HIS A 78 -10.39 9.13 -1.35
C HIS A 78 -8.90 9.17 -1.70
N THR A 79 -8.22 10.29 -1.44
CA THR A 79 -6.78 10.43 -1.71
C THR A 79 -5.97 9.42 -0.90
N ILE A 80 -6.26 9.29 0.39
CA ILE A 80 -5.55 8.34 1.26
C ILE A 80 -5.83 6.89 0.84
N LYS A 81 -7.10 6.53 0.57
CA LYS A 81 -7.45 5.19 0.06
C LYS A 81 -6.72 4.87 -1.25
N MET A 82 -6.62 5.83 -2.17
CA MET A 82 -5.88 5.66 -3.41
C MET A 82 -4.39 5.48 -3.16
N GLN A 83 -3.79 6.26 -2.25
CA GLN A 83 -2.38 6.11 -1.87
C GLN A 83 -2.09 4.73 -1.26
N GLU A 84 -2.94 4.25 -0.35
CA GLU A 84 -2.81 2.92 0.26
C GLU A 84 -2.94 1.80 -0.79
N TYR A 85 -3.91 1.92 -1.71
CA TYR A 85 -4.08 0.99 -2.81
C TYR A 85 -2.83 0.90 -3.70
N PHE A 86 -2.29 2.05 -4.10
CA PHE A 86 -1.09 2.08 -4.92
C PHE A 86 0.11 1.53 -4.16
N ALA A 87 0.32 1.91 -2.91
CA ALA A 87 1.41 1.40 -2.09
C ALA A 87 1.38 -0.14 -2.04
N ALA A 88 0.23 -0.73 -1.69
CA ALA A 88 0.08 -2.19 -1.64
C ALA A 88 0.31 -2.85 -3.01
N THR A 89 -0.24 -2.27 -4.07
CA THR A 89 -0.14 -2.81 -5.43
C THR A 89 1.31 -2.77 -5.95
N TYR A 90 2.03 -1.66 -5.76
CA TYR A 90 3.41 -1.55 -6.22
C TYR A 90 4.36 -2.40 -5.39
N THR A 91 4.19 -2.50 -4.06
CA THR A 91 4.97 -3.43 -3.24
C THR A 91 4.82 -4.87 -3.73
N SER A 92 3.60 -5.32 -4.02
CA SER A 92 3.34 -6.66 -4.55
C SER A 92 4.02 -6.90 -5.91
N LYS A 93 3.94 -5.92 -6.81
CA LYS A 93 4.62 -5.99 -8.13
C LYS A 93 6.15 -6.06 -7.99
N CYS A 94 6.74 -5.27 -7.09
CA CYS A 94 8.19 -5.30 -6.85
C CYS A 94 8.62 -6.67 -6.33
N GLN A 95 7.93 -7.22 -5.33
CA GLN A 95 8.22 -8.55 -4.80
C GLN A 95 8.10 -9.64 -5.87
N PHE A 96 7.10 -9.55 -6.74
CA PHE A 96 6.96 -10.48 -7.87
C PHE A 96 8.13 -10.38 -8.86
N LEU A 97 8.57 -9.18 -9.20
CA LEU A 97 9.73 -8.97 -10.07
C LEU A 97 11.03 -9.48 -9.43
N GLU A 98 11.19 -9.32 -8.12
CA GLU A 98 12.33 -9.88 -7.38
C GLU A 98 12.34 -11.42 -7.40
N GLN A 99 11.19 -12.06 -7.24
CA GLN A 99 11.07 -13.51 -7.38
C GLN A 99 11.46 -13.98 -8.79
N ILE A 100 11.01 -13.27 -9.82
CA ILE A 100 11.41 -13.55 -11.21
C ILE A 100 12.93 -13.40 -11.35
N ARG A 101 13.50 -12.28 -10.88
CA ARG A 101 14.93 -12.02 -10.95
C ARG A 101 15.72 -13.13 -10.24
N GLY A 102 15.30 -13.54 -9.06
CA GLY A 102 15.92 -14.63 -8.30
C GLY A 102 15.84 -15.97 -9.05
N ALA A 103 14.68 -16.31 -9.62
CA ALA A 103 14.52 -17.53 -10.41
C ALA A 103 15.39 -17.55 -11.68
N VAL A 104 15.53 -16.40 -12.35
CA VAL A 104 16.44 -16.23 -13.49
C VAL A 104 17.89 -16.39 -13.04
N GLU A 105 18.29 -15.76 -11.94
CA GLU A 105 19.65 -15.84 -11.41
C GLU A 105 20.03 -17.28 -11.01
N LEU A 106 19.11 -18.01 -10.35
CA LEU A 106 19.31 -19.42 -10.00
C LEU A 106 19.52 -20.30 -11.24
N ARG A 107 18.79 -20.04 -12.33
CA ARG A 107 18.94 -20.77 -13.59
C ARG A 107 20.20 -20.38 -14.36
N MET A 108 20.61 -19.12 -14.26
CA MET A 108 21.79 -18.57 -14.92
C MET A 108 23.09 -18.93 -14.20
N SER A 109 23.07 -19.13 -12.88
CA SER A 109 24.29 -19.38 -12.10
C SER A 109 25.08 -20.63 -12.55
N PRO A 110 24.47 -21.80 -12.83
CA PRO A 110 25.20 -22.96 -13.34
C PRO A 110 25.78 -22.71 -14.72
N LEU A 111 25.04 -22.03 -15.61
CA LEU A 111 25.51 -21.68 -16.94
C LEU A 111 26.68 -20.70 -16.88
N ARG A 112 26.63 -19.70 -15.99
CA ARG A 112 27.73 -18.76 -15.79
C ARG A 112 28.99 -19.48 -15.29
N ARG A 113 28.86 -20.47 -14.41
CA ARG A 113 29.98 -21.33 -14.00
C ARG A 113 30.47 -22.16 -15.18
N GLU A 114 29.59 -22.83 -15.91
CA GLU A 114 29.93 -23.62 -17.10
C GLU A 114 30.70 -22.78 -18.13
N ILE A 115 30.28 -21.55 -18.43
CA ILE A 115 31.00 -20.62 -19.31
C ILE A 115 32.38 -20.24 -18.75
N THR A 116 32.48 -19.99 -17.45
CA THR A 116 33.73 -19.54 -16.81
C THR A 116 34.75 -20.67 -16.69
N ASP A 117 34.27 -21.89 -16.40
CA ASP A 117 35.08 -23.06 -16.09
C ASP A 117 35.39 -23.90 -17.33
N SER A 118 34.65 -23.73 -18.43
CA SER A 118 34.84 -24.53 -19.63
C SER A 118 36.06 -24.08 -20.44
N ARG A 119 36.98 -25.04 -20.66
CA ARG A 119 37.97 -25.00 -21.74
C ARG A 119 37.37 -25.78 -22.90
N LEU A 120 36.60 -25.09 -23.75
CA LEU A 120 35.88 -25.73 -24.86
C LEU A 120 36.88 -26.13 -25.96
N GLU A 121 37.28 -27.39 -25.96
CA GLU A 121 38.25 -27.95 -26.92
C GLU A 121 37.58 -28.46 -28.22
N THR A 122 36.26 -28.74 -28.18
CA THR A 122 35.52 -29.31 -29.31
C THR A 122 34.34 -28.43 -29.74
N ARG A 123 34.06 -28.44 -31.05
CA ARG A 123 32.97 -27.69 -31.66
C ARG A 123 31.59 -28.13 -31.14
N ASP A 124 31.41 -29.43 -30.91
CA ASP A 124 30.16 -29.97 -30.36
C ASP A 124 29.89 -29.47 -28.93
N ALA A 125 30.92 -29.34 -28.10
CA ALA A 125 30.79 -28.79 -26.75
C ALA A 125 30.40 -27.30 -26.78
N PHE A 126 30.95 -26.55 -27.74
CA PHE A 126 30.57 -25.16 -27.98
C PHE A 126 29.10 -25.03 -28.42
N ASP A 127 28.66 -25.84 -29.40
CA ASP A 127 27.29 -25.80 -29.93
C ASP A 127 26.25 -26.25 -28.88
N ALA A 128 26.61 -27.20 -28.01
CA ALA A 128 25.79 -27.61 -26.88
C ALA A 128 25.61 -26.48 -25.86
N LEU A 129 26.67 -25.76 -25.52
CA LEU A 129 26.62 -24.62 -24.61
C LEU A 129 25.80 -23.47 -25.21
N HIS A 130 26.00 -23.15 -26.49
CA HIS A 130 25.25 -22.13 -27.21
C HIS A 130 23.74 -22.44 -27.24
N SER A 131 23.38 -23.71 -27.41
CA SER A 131 21.99 -24.17 -27.39
C SER A 131 21.35 -24.00 -26.00
N LYS A 132 22.09 -24.29 -24.92
CA LYS A 132 21.64 -24.03 -23.53
C LYS A 132 21.39 -22.54 -23.28
N ILE A 133 22.28 -21.66 -23.75
CA ILE A 133 22.13 -20.20 -23.64
C ILE A 133 20.86 -19.74 -24.37
N SER A 134 20.64 -20.24 -25.58
CA SER A 134 19.49 -19.87 -26.41
C SER A 134 18.15 -20.31 -25.78
N PHE A 135 18.12 -21.47 -25.13
CA PHE A 135 16.94 -21.99 -24.45
C PHE A 135 16.62 -21.25 -23.13
N LEU A 136 17.62 -20.59 -22.54
CA LEU A 136 17.48 -19.84 -21.29
C LEU A 136 16.77 -18.48 -21.44
N ARG A 137 16.37 -18.07 -22.67
CA ARG A 137 15.54 -16.88 -22.89
C ARG A 137 14.28 -17.00 -22.03
N PRO A 138 14.11 -16.17 -20.99
CA PRO A 138 12.94 -16.26 -20.14
C PRO A 138 11.69 -16.00 -20.97
N SER A 139 10.81 -16.98 -21.11
CA SER A 139 9.50 -16.84 -21.74
C SER A 139 8.57 -16.02 -20.83
N MET A 140 8.89 -14.74 -20.65
CA MET A 140 8.14 -13.83 -19.79
C MET A 140 6.81 -13.36 -20.40
N VAL A 141 6.51 -13.70 -21.66
CA VAL A 141 5.25 -13.31 -22.31
C VAL A 141 4.07 -14.21 -21.91
N GLN A 142 4.28 -15.48 -21.53
CA GLN A 142 3.17 -16.41 -21.32
C GLN A 142 2.58 -16.42 -19.88
N ARG A 143 3.37 -16.12 -18.84
CA ARG A 143 2.92 -16.29 -17.43
C ARG A 143 2.41 -15.01 -16.76
N GLY A 144 2.67 -13.83 -17.33
CA GLY A 144 2.14 -12.56 -16.81
C GLY A 144 0.64 -12.35 -17.04
N LEU A 145 0.00 -13.20 -17.86
CA LEU A 145 -1.41 -13.07 -18.25
C LEU A 145 -2.40 -13.72 -17.28
N THR A 146 -1.95 -14.57 -16.34
CA THR A 146 -2.85 -15.37 -15.49
C THR A 146 -3.10 -14.78 -14.09
N CYS A 147 -2.35 -13.77 -13.65
CA CYS A 147 -2.56 -13.11 -12.34
C CYS A 147 -3.50 -11.90 -12.43
N ARG A 148 -4.44 -11.88 -13.40
CA ARG A 148 -5.42 -10.80 -13.57
C ARG A 148 -6.74 -11.04 -12.83
N GLY A 149 -6.94 -12.22 -12.23
CA GLY A 149 -8.18 -12.57 -11.54
C GLY A 149 -7.99 -12.57 -10.04
N GLN A 150 -8.25 -11.44 -9.38
CA GLN A 150 -8.95 -11.30 -8.07
C GLN A 150 -8.76 -9.89 -7.46
N GLN A 151 -8.70 -8.81 -8.25
CA GLN A 151 -8.78 -7.47 -7.66
C GLN A 151 -10.24 -7.05 -7.63
N ARG A 152 -10.86 -7.14 -6.45
CA ARG A 152 -12.12 -6.44 -6.17
C ARG A 152 -11.85 -4.95 -6.37
N GLU A 153 -12.52 -4.37 -7.35
CA GLU A 153 -12.72 -2.93 -7.46
C GLU A 153 -13.09 -2.37 -6.07
N PRO A 154 -12.54 -1.23 -5.64
CA PRO A 154 -13.08 -0.53 -4.49
C PRO A 154 -14.47 -0.02 -4.88
N SER A 155 -15.48 -0.85 -4.63
CA SER A 155 -16.88 -0.50 -4.79
C SER A 155 -17.24 0.56 -3.76
N GLN A 156 -17.16 1.83 -4.17
CA GLN A 156 -17.98 2.91 -3.65
C GLN A 156 -18.05 4.00 -4.72
N SER A 157 -18.99 3.78 -5.63
CA SER A 157 -19.55 4.81 -6.51
C SER A 157 -19.94 6.03 -5.66
N CYS A 158 -19.16 7.10 -5.76
CA CYS A 158 -19.70 8.42 -5.49
C CYS A 158 -20.56 8.81 -6.69
N PRO A 159 -21.84 9.18 -6.52
CA PRO A 159 -22.63 9.67 -7.63
C PRO A 159 -21.95 10.90 -8.23
N ALA A 160 -21.83 10.96 -9.55
CA ALA A 160 -21.12 11.98 -10.34
C ALA A 160 -21.67 13.43 -10.22
N LYS A 161 -22.44 13.74 -9.16
CA LYS A 161 -23.13 15.02 -8.96
C LYS A 161 -22.41 15.98 -8.01
N CYS A 162 -21.19 15.69 -7.57
CA CYS A 162 -20.42 16.54 -6.65
C CYS A 162 -19.30 17.33 -7.35
N PHE A 163 -19.54 17.86 -8.55
CA PHE A 163 -18.71 18.93 -9.10
C PHE A 163 -19.49 20.25 -8.99
N PRO A 164 -18.96 21.28 -8.31
CA PRO A 164 -19.55 22.60 -8.39
C PRO A 164 -19.39 23.11 -9.82
N SER A 165 -20.51 23.40 -10.47
CA SER A 165 -20.53 24.17 -11.71
C SER A 165 -20.01 25.57 -11.38
N HIS A 166 -18.83 25.90 -11.90
CA HIS A 166 -18.36 27.27 -12.01
C HIS A 166 -19.03 27.96 -13.20
#